data_AF-A0A961WQS6-F1
#
_entry.id   AF-A0A961WQS6-F1
#
_cell.length_a   1.000
_cell.length_b   1.000
_cell.length_c   1.000
_cell.angle_alpha   90.00
_cell.angle_beta   90.00
_cell.angle_gamma   90.00
#
_symmetry.space_group_name_H-M   'P 1'
#
loop_
_entity.id
_entity.type
_entity.pdbx_description
1 polymer ?
#
loop_
_entity_poly.entity_id
_entity_poly.type
_entity_poly.pdbx_seq_one_letter_code
_entity_poly.pdbx_strand_id
1 'polypeptide(L)'
;GNSAYMRDTGDPTTPEGGQIEWGYYEESEPRLCHPRDILEKDQARLSPSQRDLDMEQILTPLERAMELTPILGELGYNESHSFNGLLQVTTDGGPSIGESQKVRGLWYAVAIWVKDGPGMAKLLVDWMTDGRTEIDHNPIDYARFYPHQTTEQFIHERCTETAMKIYNPAVHPREPFAGGRGVRRSPFYEREKELGGYFMELGGWERAHGYAANEHLLEKFGNRVPVRENEWDNRHFWRVSNAEHLEMSENVGMVNLSHFAMYDITGPDQEAFMEYLCAAKVGGENTIGKGIYTHFLDDEGMVRADFTVFRMEDRYRFVDGADAGNRDFLYMKRIAEDHGYDVSVEDVSEKYITIGVWGPNARTTLQRVVADPDGLTHENFPFAAIKQIEIAGKKVTAFRISYVGEQGWELHMKYEDGLAVWDALRALDVMAFGVETYANTRRMEKSLRLQNADLRTEYNLYEADLARPKVKEADFRGKAKHLEYRAREHQPAMLCTLVMTDNVDSDGVARYPVGTLPILDPETKESLVDSLGRRSFTTSIAFGPTIGKNIALGYLPHEYCQEGRELLVEYFGEHYPVRVEGIGYKPLYDPENLKPRS
;
A
#
# COMPACT_ATOMS: atom_id res chain seq x y z
N GLY A 1 12.84 24.05 17.78
CA GLY A 1 13.16 23.09 16.73
C GLY A 1 13.11 23.84 15.42
N ASN A 2 14.24 23.98 14.75
CA ASN A 2 14.23 24.38 13.34
C ASN A 2 14.68 23.14 12.56
N SER A 3 14.05 22.91 11.41
CA SER A 3 14.49 21.95 10.40
C SER A 3 15.79 22.44 9.78
N ALA A 4 16.89 22.41 10.52
CA ALA A 4 18.16 23.00 10.12
C ALA A 4 19.32 22.02 10.28
N TYR A 5 20.35 22.19 9.46
CA TYR A 5 21.61 21.48 9.57
C TYR A 5 22.78 22.46 9.63
N MET A 6 23.88 21.99 10.19
CA MET A 6 25.15 22.70 10.19
C MET A 6 26.24 21.77 9.66
N ARG A 7 27.15 22.30 8.86
CA ARG A 7 28.27 21.55 8.31
C ARG A 7 29.54 22.40 8.30
N ASP A 8 30.65 21.79 8.69
CA ASP A 8 31.99 22.28 8.39
C ASP A 8 32.34 21.91 6.93
N THR A 9 32.66 22.93 6.14
CA THR A 9 33.02 22.78 4.72
C THR A 9 34.40 22.18 4.51
N GLY A 10 35.18 22.00 5.58
CA GLY A 10 36.45 21.28 5.58
C GLY A 10 37.64 22.19 5.25
N ASP A 11 38.59 21.65 4.48
CA ASP A 11 39.91 22.24 4.28
C ASP A 11 39.85 23.69 3.77
N PRO A 12 40.31 24.70 4.56
CA PRO A 12 40.25 26.12 4.20
C PRO A 12 41.11 26.49 2.98
N THR A 13 41.94 25.56 2.48
CA THR A 13 42.70 25.75 1.24
C THR A 13 41.89 25.41 -0.02
N THR A 14 40.72 24.78 0.13
CA THR A 14 39.81 24.49 -0.98
C THR A 14 38.92 25.69 -1.29
N PRO A 15 38.36 25.79 -2.51
CA PRO A 15 37.53 26.93 -2.90
C PRO A 15 36.26 27.12 -2.05
N GLU A 16 35.76 26.06 -1.42
CA GLU A 16 34.53 26.07 -0.63
C GLU A 16 34.77 25.83 0.88
N GLY A 17 35.99 25.48 1.28
CA GLY A 17 36.31 25.11 2.67
C GLY A 17 36.58 26.28 3.61
N GLY A 18 36.75 25.98 4.89
CA GLY A 18 37.03 26.99 5.93
C GLY A 18 35.83 27.81 6.38
N GLN A 19 34.62 27.43 5.96
CA GLN A 19 33.35 28.05 6.33
C GLN A 19 32.46 27.10 7.14
N ILE A 20 31.52 27.67 7.88
CA ILE A 20 30.40 26.95 8.45
C ILE A 20 29.18 27.20 7.57
N GLU A 21 28.61 26.13 7.03
CA GLU A 21 27.34 26.16 6.33
C GLU A 21 26.21 25.93 7.33
N TRP A 22 25.18 26.75 7.22
CA TRP A 22 23.90 26.57 7.89
C TRP A 22 22.80 26.56 6.83
N GLY A 23 21.98 25.51 6.84
CA GLY A 23 20.81 25.39 5.96
C GLY A 23 19.56 25.14 6.79
N TYR A 24 18.42 25.60 6.31
CA TYR A 24 17.13 25.38 6.96
C TYR A 24 16.02 25.11 5.93
N TYR A 25 14.93 24.50 6.40
CA TYR A 25 13.71 24.25 5.63
C TYR A 25 12.52 24.98 6.27
N GLU A 26 11.66 25.57 5.44
CA GLU A 26 10.44 26.25 5.90
C GLU A 26 9.27 25.28 6.09
N GLU A 27 8.75 25.26 7.30
CA GLU A 27 7.65 24.37 7.70
C GLU A 27 6.26 24.95 7.41
N SER A 28 6.14 26.26 7.18
CA SER A 28 4.84 26.94 7.04
C SER A 28 4.57 27.49 5.63
N GLU A 29 5.60 28.01 4.95
CA GLU A 29 5.44 28.68 3.65
C GLU A 29 6.59 28.32 2.69
N PRO A 30 6.75 27.04 2.32
CA PRO A 30 7.85 26.63 1.46
C PRO A 30 7.83 27.40 0.13
N ARG A 31 8.98 27.91 -0.27
CA ARG A 31 9.14 28.67 -1.52
C ARG A 31 9.27 27.73 -2.70
N LEU A 32 8.14 27.41 -3.33
CA LEU A 32 8.14 26.63 -4.56
C LEU A 32 8.62 27.48 -5.75
N CYS A 33 9.46 26.88 -6.60
CA CYS A 33 9.89 27.46 -7.86
C CYS A 33 9.28 26.65 -9.00
N HIS A 34 8.45 27.27 -9.82
CA HIS A 34 7.98 26.59 -11.02
C HIS A 34 9.17 26.39 -11.98
N PRO A 35 9.32 25.25 -12.69
CA PRO A 35 10.48 24.98 -13.53
C PRO A 35 10.75 26.02 -14.63
N ARG A 36 9.71 26.68 -15.14
CA ARG A 36 9.83 27.78 -16.12
C ARG A 36 10.42 29.07 -15.55
N ASP A 37 10.50 29.18 -14.23
CA ASP A 37 11.02 30.36 -13.53
C ASP A 37 12.46 30.13 -13.03
N ILE A 38 13.06 28.99 -13.36
CA ILE A 38 14.49 28.71 -13.13
C ILE A 38 15.29 29.63 -14.04
N LEU A 39 16.24 30.36 -13.45
CA LEU A 39 17.07 31.32 -14.16
C LEU A 39 18.05 30.60 -15.08
N GLU A 40 18.27 31.15 -16.27
CA GLU A 40 19.37 30.73 -17.13
C GLU A 40 20.72 31.14 -16.54
N LYS A 41 21.80 30.51 -17.04
CA LYS A 41 23.15 30.71 -16.49
C LYS A 41 23.60 32.18 -16.49
N ASP A 42 23.22 32.96 -17.50
CA ASP A 42 23.57 34.38 -17.62
C ASP A 42 22.66 35.31 -16.80
N GLN A 43 21.55 34.79 -16.29
CA GLN A 43 20.60 35.49 -15.42
C GLN A 43 20.88 35.25 -13.93
N ALA A 44 21.56 34.14 -13.60
CA ALA A 44 21.87 33.78 -12.22
C ALA A 44 23.19 34.40 -11.74
N ARG A 45 23.20 34.88 -10.48
CA ARG A 45 24.41 35.43 -9.83
C ARG A 45 25.51 34.38 -9.62
N LEU A 46 25.12 33.17 -9.22
CA LEU A 46 26.04 32.05 -8.96
C LEU A 46 25.78 30.87 -9.91
N SER A 47 24.56 30.32 -9.89
CA SER A 47 24.14 29.17 -10.69
C SER A 47 22.62 29.19 -10.88
N PRO A 48 22.06 28.64 -11.98
CA PRO A 48 20.62 28.38 -12.13
C PRO A 48 19.94 27.71 -10.93
N SER A 49 20.69 26.88 -10.17
CA SER A 49 20.20 26.19 -8.97
C SER A 49 20.23 27.03 -7.69
N GLN A 50 20.77 28.26 -7.73
CA GLN A 50 21.02 29.12 -6.59
C GLN A 50 20.36 30.47 -6.82
N ARG A 51 19.14 30.63 -6.30
CA ARG A 51 18.39 31.89 -6.36
C ARG A 51 18.90 32.86 -5.30
N ASP A 52 18.69 34.14 -5.51
CA ASP A 52 19.06 35.14 -4.51
C ASP A 52 18.29 34.93 -3.21
N LEU A 53 19.01 35.14 -2.10
CA LEU A 53 18.49 35.06 -0.74
C LEU A 53 18.57 36.46 -0.13
N ASP A 54 17.42 36.99 0.25
CA ASP A 54 17.36 38.22 1.04
C ASP A 54 17.50 37.87 2.52
N MET A 55 18.30 38.64 3.26
CA MET A 55 18.43 38.50 4.70
C MET A 55 17.07 38.55 5.40
N GLU A 56 16.14 39.38 4.94
CA GLU A 56 14.80 39.51 5.54
C GLU A 56 14.04 38.17 5.56
N GLN A 57 14.31 37.28 4.60
CA GLN A 57 13.68 35.96 4.53
C GLN A 57 14.14 35.02 5.65
N ILE A 58 15.32 35.25 6.23
CA ILE A 58 15.98 34.32 7.15
C ILE A 58 16.25 34.89 8.54
N LEU A 59 15.89 36.15 8.83
CA LEU A 59 16.18 36.79 10.11
C LEU A 59 15.78 35.91 11.31
N THR A 60 14.51 35.50 11.37
CA THR A 60 13.99 34.69 12.48
C THR A 60 14.66 33.30 12.58
N PRO A 61 14.75 32.48 11.51
CA PRO A 61 15.42 31.18 11.61
C PRO A 61 16.93 31.31 11.90
N LEU A 62 17.60 32.37 11.42
CA LEU A 62 19.01 32.65 11.69
C LEU A 62 19.24 33.08 13.15
N GLU A 63 18.40 33.93 13.71
CA GLU A 63 18.44 34.31 15.14
C GLU A 63 18.37 33.07 16.04
N ARG A 64 17.40 32.18 15.76
CA ARG A 64 17.28 30.90 16.48
C ARG A 64 18.50 30.00 16.29
N ALA A 65 19.10 29.99 15.11
CA ALA A 65 20.33 29.24 14.85
C ALA A 65 21.51 29.79 15.67
N MET A 66 21.63 31.11 15.80
CA MET A 66 22.64 31.76 16.64
C MET A 66 22.39 31.51 18.14
N GLU A 67 21.14 31.49 18.59
CA GLU A 67 20.80 31.11 19.97
C GLU A 67 21.21 29.67 20.29
N LEU A 68 20.96 28.74 19.37
CA LEU A 68 21.33 27.34 19.51
C LEU A 68 22.83 27.10 19.34
N THR A 69 23.48 27.84 18.44
CA THR A 69 24.90 27.73 18.12
C THR A 69 25.58 29.11 18.08
N PRO A 70 25.99 29.65 19.24
CA PRO A 70 26.48 31.03 19.38
C PRO A 70 27.64 31.43 18.45
N ILE A 71 28.49 30.48 18.04
CA ILE A 71 29.62 30.74 17.12
C ILE A 71 29.17 31.35 15.78
N LEU A 72 27.93 31.09 15.33
CA LEU A 72 27.37 31.69 14.11
C LEU A 72 27.26 33.22 14.22
N GLY A 73 26.95 33.73 15.42
CA GLY A 73 26.91 35.18 15.68
C GLY A 73 28.29 35.82 15.69
N GLU A 74 29.33 35.05 16.07
CA GLU A 74 30.72 35.52 16.11
C GLU A 74 31.37 35.55 14.73
N LEU A 75 31.11 34.53 13.88
CA LEU A 75 31.67 34.41 12.53
C LEU A 75 31.07 35.43 11.54
N GLY A 76 29.81 35.83 11.76
CA GLY A 76 29.08 36.73 10.88
C GLY A 76 28.47 36.06 9.65
N TYR A 77 27.58 36.77 8.96
CA TYR A 77 26.86 36.27 7.79
C TYR A 77 27.58 36.62 6.48
N ASN A 78 27.79 35.61 5.62
CA ASN A 78 28.38 35.80 4.29
C ASN A 78 27.29 35.88 3.21
N GLU A 79 26.83 37.09 2.91
CA GLU A 79 25.79 37.33 1.90
C GLU A 79 26.22 36.85 0.49
N SER A 80 27.48 37.03 0.13
CA SER A 80 27.97 36.70 -1.22
C SER A 80 27.92 35.20 -1.56
N HIS A 81 27.96 34.33 -0.55
CA HIS A 81 27.86 32.87 -0.71
C HIS A 81 26.53 32.29 -0.21
N SER A 82 25.59 33.14 0.20
CA SER A 82 24.26 32.72 0.65
C SER A 82 23.25 32.75 -0.50
N PHE A 83 22.34 31.78 -0.54
CA PHE A 83 21.38 31.61 -1.63
C PHE A 83 20.18 30.75 -1.22
N ASN A 84 19.07 30.89 -1.95
CA ASN A 84 17.93 29.98 -1.94
C ASN A 84 18.24 28.82 -2.90
N GLY A 85 18.59 27.65 -2.35
CA GLY A 85 18.95 26.47 -3.14
C GLY A 85 17.73 25.74 -3.68
N LEU A 86 17.72 25.42 -4.98
CA LEU A 86 16.70 24.58 -5.58
C LEU A 86 16.92 23.11 -5.18
N LEU A 87 15.84 22.47 -4.75
CA LEU A 87 15.73 21.03 -4.58
C LEU A 87 14.44 20.53 -5.23
N GLN A 88 14.38 19.23 -5.50
CA GLN A 88 13.19 18.59 -6.06
C GLN A 88 12.47 17.79 -4.99
N VAL A 89 11.15 17.94 -4.94
CA VAL A 89 10.22 17.10 -4.19
C VAL A 89 9.21 16.51 -5.16
N THR A 90 8.60 15.39 -4.78
CA THR A 90 7.55 14.70 -5.53
C THR A 90 6.23 14.74 -4.75
N THR A 91 5.15 14.25 -5.35
CA THR A 91 3.81 14.26 -4.75
C THR A 91 3.66 13.33 -3.53
N ASP A 92 4.66 12.47 -3.29
CA ASP A 92 4.72 11.54 -2.15
C ASP A 92 6.03 11.66 -1.34
N GLY A 93 6.93 12.56 -1.74
CA GLY A 93 8.23 12.77 -1.08
C GLY A 93 9.33 11.77 -1.41
N GLY A 94 9.03 10.70 -2.16
CA GLY A 94 10.02 9.74 -2.62
C GLY A 94 10.68 10.14 -3.95
N PRO A 95 11.87 9.59 -4.29
CA PRO A 95 12.46 9.80 -5.61
C PRO A 95 11.57 9.23 -6.71
N SER A 96 11.82 9.65 -7.95
CA SER A 96 11.10 9.15 -9.12
C SER A 96 12.07 8.60 -10.15
N ILE A 97 12.11 7.28 -10.23
CA ILE A 97 13.06 6.51 -11.03
C ILE A 97 12.29 5.47 -11.84
N GLY A 98 12.58 5.36 -13.13
CA GLY A 98 11.98 4.34 -13.98
C GLY A 98 11.73 4.83 -15.40
N GLU A 99 11.33 3.90 -16.26
CA GLU A 99 11.02 4.21 -17.64
C GLU A 99 9.75 5.06 -17.76
N SER A 100 9.79 6.05 -18.64
CA SER A 100 8.68 6.94 -18.98
C SER A 100 7.41 6.18 -19.36
N GLN A 101 6.29 6.65 -18.84
CA GLN A 101 4.96 6.12 -19.18
C GLN A 101 4.54 6.46 -20.63
N LYS A 102 5.22 7.41 -21.28
CA LYS A 102 4.81 7.95 -22.60
C LYS A 102 5.74 7.54 -23.75
N VAL A 103 7.01 7.25 -23.45
CA VAL A 103 8.04 7.01 -24.47
C VAL A 103 8.92 5.85 -24.01
N ARG A 104 8.89 4.74 -24.75
CA ARG A 104 9.77 3.59 -24.50
C ARG A 104 11.25 3.97 -24.66
N GLY A 105 12.10 3.45 -23.79
CA GLY A 105 13.54 3.72 -23.76
C GLY A 105 13.95 5.05 -23.13
N LEU A 106 13.01 5.94 -22.80
CA LEU A 106 13.30 7.15 -22.02
C LEU A 106 13.18 6.84 -20.52
N TRP A 107 14.23 7.09 -19.74
CA TRP A 107 14.25 6.84 -18.30
C TRP A 107 14.37 8.12 -17.50
N TYR A 108 13.69 8.15 -16.36
CA TYR A 108 13.83 9.20 -15.35
C TYR A 108 14.62 8.68 -14.17
N ALA A 109 15.42 9.56 -13.58
CA ALA A 109 16.05 9.39 -12.28
C ALA A 109 16.16 10.77 -11.62
N VAL A 110 15.06 11.20 -11.01
CA VAL A 110 14.87 12.57 -10.52
C VAL A 110 14.44 12.60 -9.05
N ALA A 111 14.56 13.75 -8.41
CA ALA A 111 14.29 13.96 -6.99
C ALA A 111 15.10 13.05 -6.05
N ILE A 112 16.41 12.95 -6.32
CA ILE A 112 17.35 12.13 -5.55
C ILE A 112 18.24 13.04 -4.70
N TRP A 113 18.30 12.79 -3.40
CA TRP A 113 19.23 13.49 -2.50
C TRP A 113 20.67 13.07 -2.77
N VAL A 114 21.62 13.98 -2.54
CA VAL A 114 23.06 13.73 -2.74
C VAL A 114 23.52 12.47 -1.99
N LYS A 115 23.05 12.27 -0.75
CA LYS A 115 23.38 11.09 0.08
C LYS A 115 22.96 9.76 -0.56
N ASP A 116 21.90 9.76 -1.36
CA ASP A 116 21.29 8.56 -1.96
C ASP A 116 21.79 8.33 -3.39
N GLY A 117 22.48 9.31 -3.99
CA GLY A 117 22.92 9.32 -5.39
C GLY A 117 23.58 8.01 -5.86
N PRO A 118 24.64 7.51 -5.19
CA PRO A 118 25.30 6.27 -5.58
C PRO A 118 24.38 5.03 -5.55
N GLY A 119 23.53 4.93 -4.52
CA GLY A 119 22.59 3.81 -4.37
C GLY A 119 21.49 3.82 -5.45
N MET A 120 20.91 5.00 -5.68
CA MET A 120 19.88 5.18 -6.72
C MET A 120 20.44 4.96 -8.13
N ALA A 121 21.69 5.36 -8.38
CA ALA A 121 22.37 5.08 -9.65
C ALA A 121 22.56 3.59 -9.89
N LYS A 122 22.94 2.82 -8.86
CA LYS A 122 23.01 1.35 -8.95
C LYS A 122 21.64 0.77 -9.31
N LEU A 123 20.58 1.14 -8.59
CA LEU A 123 19.22 0.64 -8.85
C LEU A 123 18.75 0.96 -10.27
N LEU A 124 18.99 2.19 -10.76
CA LEU A 124 18.66 2.56 -12.13
C LEU A 124 19.41 1.68 -13.15
N VAL A 125 20.72 1.51 -12.97
CA VAL A 125 21.55 0.74 -13.91
C VAL A 125 21.13 -0.73 -13.92
N ASP A 126 21.00 -1.37 -12.76
CA ASP A 126 20.53 -2.76 -12.64
C ASP A 126 19.18 -2.91 -13.36
N TRP A 127 18.26 -1.97 -13.15
CA TRP A 127 16.94 -2.05 -13.76
C TRP A 127 16.98 -1.91 -15.28
N MET A 128 17.81 -1.01 -15.80
CA MET A 128 17.97 -0.80 -17.24
C MET A 128 18.67 -1.98 -17.93
N THR A 129 19.63 -2.64 -17.27
CA THR A 129 20.40 -3.73 -17.88
C THR A 129 19.78 -5.10 -17.67
N ASP A 130 19.26 -5.34 -16.47
CA ASP A 130 18.83 -6.67 -16.02
C ASP A 130 17.30 -6.79 -15.97
N GLY A 131 16.57 -5.67 -16.15
CA GLY A 131 15.11 -5.63 -16.11
C GLY A 131 14.52 -5.72 -14.69
N ARG A 132 15.38 -5.73 -13.65
CA ARG A 132 15.01 -5.81 -12.23
C ARG A 132 16.05 -5.14 -11.34
N THR A 133 15.71 -4.99 -10.07
CA THR A 133 16.58 -4.46 -9.01
C THR A 133 16.79 -5.49 -7.91
N GLU A 134 17.86 -5.34 -7.14
CA GLU A 134 18.13 -6.18 -5.96
C GLU A 134 17.17 -5.86 -4.79
N ILE A 135 16.83 -4.58 -4.62
CA ILE A 135 15.90 -4.06 -3.61
C ILE A 135 14.59 -3.71 -4.28
N ASP A 136 13.48 -3.86 -3.58
CA ASP A 136 12.16 -3.51 -4.11
C ASP A 136 12.07 -2.05 -4.57
N HIS A 137 11.79 -1.85 -5.85
CA HIS A 137 11.75 -0.53 -6.49
C HIS A 137 10.37 0.11 -6.50
N ASN A 138 9.33 -0.53 -5.94
CA ASN A 138 7.98 0.05 -5.98
C ASN A 138 7.91 1.48 -5.41
N PRO A 139 8.53 1.80 -4.25
CA PRO A 139 8.45 3.14 -3.68
C PRO A 139 9.09 4.23 -4.55
N ILE A 140 9.96 3.85 -5.50
CA ILE A 140 10.69 4.78 -6.36
C ILE A 140 10.21 4.76 -7.82
N ASP A 141 9.42 3.77 -8.23
CA ASP A 141 8.96 3.57 -9.61
C ASP A 141 8.17 4.77 -10.13
N TYR A 142 8.57 5.37 -11.26
CA TYR A 142 7.80 6.42 -11.93
C TYR A 142 6.41 5.95 -12.39
N ALA A 143 6.22 4.67 -12.64
CA ALA A 143 4.95 4.08 -13.04
C ALA A 143 3.91 4.06 -11.90
N ARG A 144 4.29 4.33 -10.65
CA ARG A 144 3.34 4.42 -9.51
C ARG A 144 2.37 5.60 -9.64
N PHE A 145 2.75 6.65 -10.35
CA PHE A 145 1.92 7.85 -10.49
C PHE A 145 0.82 7.66 -11.53
N TYR A 146 -0.43 7.71 -11.10
CA TYR A 146 -1.59 7.81 -11.99
C TYR A 146 -1.55 9.10 -12.80
N PRO A 147 -2.19 9.13 -14.00
CA PRO A 147 -2.19 10.31 -14.86
C PRO A 147 -2.60 11.62 -14.15
N HIS A 148 -3.61 11.58 -13.26
CA HIS A 148 -4.07 12.77 -12.52
C HIS A 148 -3.01 13.32 -11.56
N GLN A 149 -2.13 12.46 -11.02
CA GLN A 149 -1.05 12.84 -10.12
C GLN A 149 0.09 13.58 -10.84
N THR A 150 0.08 13.55 -12.18
CA THR A 150 1.06 14.26 -13.02
C THR A 150 0.58 15.64 -13.48
N THR A 151 -0.59 16.10 -13.02
CA THR A 151 -1.12 17.43 -13.35
C THR A 151 -0.43 18.51 -12.50
N GLU A 152 -0.25 19.70 -13.09
CA GLU A 152 0.47 20.82 -12.45
C GLU A 152 -0.12 21.19 -11.08
N GLN A 153 -1.46 21.26 -10.98
CA GLN A 153 -2.15 21.58 -9.73
C GLN A 153 -1.92 20.51 -8.65
N PHE A 154 -2.03 19.23 -9.01
CA PHE A 154 -1.83 18.14 -8.04
C PHE A 154 -0.38 18.10 -7.53
N ILE A 155 0.58 18.27 -8.44
CA ILE A 155 2.01 18.39 -8.11
C ILE A 155 2.22 19.56 -7.16
N HIS A 156 1.73 20.75 -7.50
CA HIS A 156 1.88 21.93 -6.66
C HIS A 156 1.33 21.71 -5.24
N GLU A 157 0.09 21.23 -5.11
CA GLU A 157 -0.55 21.00 -3.81
C GLU A 157 0.21 19.98 -2.96
N ARG A 158 0.55 18.82 -3.52
CA ARG A 158 1.24 17.76 -2.77
C ARG A 158 2.68 18.12 -2.44
N CYS A 159 3.42 18.67 -3.41
CA CYS A 159 4.81 19.09 -3.17
C CYS A 159 4.91 20.24 -2.18
N THR A 160 3.93 21.14 -2.11
CA THR A 160 3.85 22.16 -1.04
C THR A 160 3.83 21.49 0.33
N GLU A 161 2.93 20.53 0.53
CA GLU A 161 2.77 19.84 1.80
C GLU A 161 3.98 18.95 2.15
N THR A 162 4.54 18.24 1.16
CA THR A 162 5.77 17.47 1.31
C THR A 162 6.95 18.36 1.72
N ALA A 163 7.09 19.55 1.12
CA ALA A 163 8.14 20.49 1.47
C ALA A 163 7.99 21.03 2.90
N MET A 164 6.76 21.34 3.33
CA MET A 164 6.46 21.73 4.72
C MET A 164 6.91 20.65 5.72
N LYS A 165 6.63 19.39 5.40
CA LYS A 165 6.79 18.24 6.30
C LYS A 165 8.15 17.54 6.20
N ILE A 166 9.13 18.15 5.53
CA ILE A 166 10.39 17.48 5.21
C ILE A 166 11.13 16.94 6.46
N TYR A 167 11.16 17.72 7.55
CA TYR A 167 11.83 17.41 8.82
C TYR A 167 10.94 17.61 10.05
N ASN A 168 9.99 18.54 10.02
CA ASN A 168 9.12 18.88 11.16
C ASN A 168 7.72 19.27 10.64
N PRO A 169 6.62 18.83 11.28
CA PRO A 169 6.54 17.91 12.41
C PRO A 169 6.93 16.47 12.04
N ALA A 170 7.14 15.63 13.05
CA ALA A 170 7.22 14.19 12.83
C ALA A 170 5.93 13.69 12.15
N VAL A 171 6.07 13.15 10.95
CA VAL A 171 4.96 12.70 10.11
C VAL A 171 4.59 11.27 10.48
N HIS A 172 3.32 11.07 10.81
CA HIS A 172 2.81 9.74 11.11
C HIS A 172 2.75 8.88 9.83
N PRO A 173 3.05 7.56 9.87
CA PRO A 173 3.02 6.71 8.67
C PRO A 173 1.65 6.65 7.96
N ARG A 174 0.59 6.98 8.68
CA ARG A 174 -0.80 7.06 8.19
C ARG A 174 -1.28 8.51 7.99
N GLU A 175 -0.38 9.49 7.97
CA GLU A 175 -0.73 10.91 7.79
C GLU A 175 -1.38 11.11 6.40
N PRO A 176 -2.65 11.53 6.32
CA PRO A 176 -3.25 11.84 5.04
C PRO A 176 -2.73 13.18 4.53
N PHE A 177 -2.69 13.33 3.19
CA PHE A 177 -2.49 14.63 2.59
C PHE A 177 -3.76 15.49 2.72
N ALA A 178 -3.55 16.78 2.98
CA ALA A 178 -4.60 17.79 3.00
C ALA A 178 -4.91 18.29 1.58
N GLY A 179 -3.89 18.45 0.73
CA GLY A 179 -4.01 18.83 -0.69
C GLY A 179 -4.19 17.63 -1.63
N GLY A 180 -4.60 17.88 -2.88
CA GLY A 180 -4.77 16.85 -3.91
C GLY A 180 -5.84 15.82 -3.55
N ARG A 181 -6.98 16.27 -3.01
CA ARG A 181 -8.09 15.43 -2.52
C ARG A 181 -9.31 15.53 -3.43
N GLY A 182 -10.22 14.57 -3.32
CA GLY A 182 -11.49 14.56 -4.02
C GLY A 182 -11.39 14.35 -5.53
N VAL A 183 -10.28 13.79 -6.02
CA VAL A 183 -10.06 13.51 -7.45
C VAL A 183 -11.06 12.48 -7.96
N ARG A 184 -11.26 11.39 -7.21
CA ARG A 184 -12.22 10.32 -7.51
C ARG A 184 -13.11 10.06 -6.31
N ARG A 185 -14.40 9.88 -6.58
CA ARG A 185 -15.44 9.58 -5.58
C ARG A 185 -16.30 8.44 -6.09
N SER A 186 -16.66 7.52 -5.19
CA SER A 186 -17.64 6.49 -5.48
C SER A 186 -19.04 7.11 -5.63
N PRO A 187 -20.01 6.41 -6.22
CA PRO A 187 -21.41 6.85 -6.20
C PRO A 187 -21.99 6.86 -4.77
N PHE A 188 -21.29 6.27 -3.79
CA PHE A 188 -21.69 6.18 -2.38
C PHE A 188 -21.19 7.34 -1.53
N TYR A 189 -20.31 8.19 -2.06
CA TYR A 189 -19.58 9.18 -1.27
C TYR A 189 -20.49 10.08 -0.41
N GLU A 190 -21.62 10.55 -0.96
CA GLU A 190 -22.58 11.36 -0.18
C GLU A 190 -23.28 10.53 0.91
N ARG A 191 -23.58 9.26 0.68
CA ARG A 191 -24.10 8.34 1.72
C ARG A 191 -23.06 8.07 2.80
N GLU A 192 -21.81 7.86 2.41
CA GLU A 192 -20.71 7.66 3.34
C GLU A 192 -20.46 8.91 4.20
N LYS A 193 -20.62 10.11 3.63
CA LYS A 193 -20.60 11.37 4.39
C LYS A 193 -21.79 11.50 5.36
N GLU A 194 -23.00 11.15 4.94
CA GLU A 194 -24.18 11.12 5.82
C GLU A 194 -23.98 10.19 7.02
N LEU A 195 -23.21 9.10 6.85
CA LEU A 195 -22.81 8.18 7.92
C LEU A 195 -21.65 8.70 8.78
N GLY A 196 -21.10 9.88 8.48
CA GLY A 196 -19.93 10.43 9.17
C GLY A 196 -18.65 9.67 8.85
N GLY A 197 -18.43 9.32 7.57
CA GLY A 197 -17.25 8.61 7.10
C GLY A 197 -15.94 9.35 7.40
N TYR A 198 -14.96 8.61 7.93
CA TYR A 198 -13.61 9.11 8.19
C TYR A 198 -12.70 8.88 6.97
N PHE A 199 -12.52 9.90 6.13
CA PHE A 199 -11.92 9.73 4.79
C PHE A 199 -10.41 9.93 4.73
N MET A 200 -9.72 8.95 4.13
CA MET A 200 -8.36 9.09 3.60
C MET A 200 -8.34 8.73 2.11
N GLU A 201 -7.26 9.08 1.41
CA GLU A 201 -7.16 8.96 -0.04
C GLU A 201 -6.15 7.87 -0.46
N LEU A 202 -6.44 7.17 -1.55
CA LEU A 202 -5.49 6.31 -2.27
C LEU A 202 -5.85 6.22 -3.76
N GLY A 203 -4.87 6.41 -4.66
CA GLY A 203 -5.07 6.31 -6.12
C GLY A 203 -6.09 7.30 -6.69
N GLY A 204 -6.26 8.44 -6.01
CA GLY A 204 -7.25 9.48 -6.25
C GLY A 204 -8.58 9.27 -5.52
N TRP A 205 -8.84 8.09 -4.96
CA TRP A 205 -10.13 7.73 -4.37
C TRP A 205 -10.26 8.13 -2.90
N GLU A 206 -11.38 8.78 -2.56
CA GLU A 206 -11.81 8.99 -1.19
C GLU A 206 -12.35 7.69 -0.56
N ARG A 207 -11.76 7.24 0.55
CA ARG A 207 -12.10 5.98 1.23
C ARG A 207 -12.42 6.21 2.70
N ALA A 208 -13.61 5.79 3.15
CA ALA A 208 -13.98 5.84 4.55
C ALA A 208 -13.28 4.70 5.33
N HIS A 209 -12.51 5.03 6.36
CA HIS A 209 -11.83 4.08 7.24
C HIS A 209 -12.69 3.60 8.42
N GLY A 210 -13.82 4.26 8.67
CA GLY A 210 -14.87 3.90 9.61
C GLY A 210 -15.97 4.95 9.53
N TYR A 211 -17.07 4.75 10.27
CA TYR A 211 -18.23 5.65 10.24
C TYR A 211 -18.63 6.07 11.65
N ALA A 212 -18.76 7.39 11.88
CA ALA A 212 -19.22 7.92 13.16
C ALA A 212 -20.63 7.41 13.55
N ALA A 213 -21.50 7.13 12.57
CA ALA A 213 -22.83 6.56 12.82
C ALA A 213 -22.79 5.21 13.57
N ASN A 214 -21.68 4.49 13.50
CA ASN A 214 -21.48 3.19 14.14
C ASN A 214 -20.92 3.30 15.58
N GLU A 215 -20.69 4.51 16.12
CA GLU A 215 -20.10 4.67 17.47
C GLU A 215 -20.93 4.05 18.59
N HIS A 216 -22.25 3.93 18.40
CA HIS A 216 -23.14 3.20 19.30
C HIS A 216 -22.72 1.73 19.51
N LEU A 217 -22.00 1.12 18.55
CA LEU A 217 -21.45 -0.24 18.70
C LEU A 217 -20.38 -0.33 19.79
N LEU A 218 -19.78 0.79 20.20
CA LEU A 218 -18.83 0.81 21.32
C LEU A 218 -19.54 0.56 22.67
N GLU A 219 -20.85 0.77 22.77
CA GLU A 219 -21.64 0.35 23.94
C GLU A 219 -21.73 -1.18 24.02
N LYS A 220 -21.81 -1.86 22.86
CA LYS A 220 -21.88 -3.32 22.75
C LYS A 220 -20.50 -3.98 22.87
N PHE A 221 -19.48 -3.42 22.22
CA PHE A 221 -18.16 -4.05 22.04
C PHE A 221 -17.02 -3.34 22.77
N GLY A 222 -17.28 -2.28 23.53
CA GLY A 222 -16.24 -1.44 24.14
C GLY A 222 -15.29 -2.19 25.10
N ASN A 223 -15.71 -3.34 25.64
CA ASN A 223 -14.87 -4.22 26.46
C ASN A 223 -13.85 -5.06 25.66
N ARG A 224 -14.08 -5.22 24.34
CA ARG A 224 -13.20 -5.94 23.41
C ARG A 224 -12.41 -5.00 22.51
N VAL A 225 -12.86 -3.75 22.41
CA VAL A 225 -12.23 -2.71 21.59
C VAL A 225 -11.40 -1.79 22.50
N PRO A 226 -10.06 -1.88 22.47
CA PRO A 226 -9.23 -1.10 23.37
C PRO A 226 -9.33 0.41 23.09
N VAL A 227 -9.05 1.19 24.13
CA VAL A 227 -8.69 2.61 23.98
C VAL A 227 -7.18 2.66 23.77
N ARG A 228 -6.73 3.45 22.79
CA ARG A 228 -5.30 3.70 22.54
C ARG A 228 -4.93 5.01 23.23
N GLU A 229 -4.33 4.91 24.41
CA GLU A 229 -3.98 6.08 25.24
C GLU A 229 -2.80 6.86 24.64
N ASN A 230 -1.86 6.17 24.00
CA ASN A 230 -0.73 6.81 23.34
C ASN A 230 -1.20 7.55 22.08
N GLU A 231 -0.80 8.83 21.96
CA GLU A 231 -1.23 9.71 20.87
C GLU A 231 -0.79 9.20 19.50
N TRP A 232 0.45 8.73 19.36
CA TRP A 232 0.98 8.23 18.09
C TRP A 232 0.25 6.98 17.64
N ASP A 233 0.01 6.03 18.56
CA ASP A 233 -0.71 4.80 18.28
C ASP A 233 -2.20 5.03 17.92
N ASN A 234 -2.78 6.15 18.38
CA ASN A 234 -4.16 6.53 18.15
C ASN A 234 -4.37 7.46 16.93
N ARG A 235 -3.30 8.11 16.45
CA ARG A 235 -3.40 9.09 15.35
C ARG A 235 -3.83 8.40 14.05
N HIS A 236 -4.82 8.99 13.36
CA HIS A 236 -5.40 8.47 12.11
C HIS A 236 -5.97 7.04 12.24
N PHE A 237 -6.38 6.68 13.46
CA PHE A 237 -7.14 5.48 13.78
C PHE A 237 -8.47 5.87 14.41
N TRP A 238 -9.55 5.23 13.97
CA TRP A 238 -10.89 5.46 14.49
C TRP A 238 -11.36 4.23 15.22
N ARG A 239 -11.45 4.31 16.55
CA ARG A 239 -11.80 3.18 17.44
C ARG A 239 -13.05 2.42 16.99
N VAL A 240 -14.03 3.11 16.41
CA VAL A 240 -15.26 2.51 15.87
C VAL A 240 -15.01 1.42 14.83
N SER A 241 -13.94 1.48 14.03
CA SER A 241 -13.66 0.47 13.00
C SER A 241 -13.41 -0.93 13.57
N ASN A 242 -12.89 -1.02 14.81
CA ASN A 242 -12.75 -2.29 15.52
C ASN A 242 -14.11 -2.81 16.01
N ALA A 243 -15.06 -1.94 16.32
CA ALA A 243 -16.42 -2.35 16.66
C ALA A 243 -17.19 -2.79 15.40
N GLU A 244 -17.02 -2.09 14.27
CA GLU A 244 -17.55 -2.48 12.97
C GLU A 244 -17.05 -3.87 12.54
N HIS A 245 -15.77 -4.16 12.77
CA HIS A 245 -15.20 -5.49 12.55
C HIS A 245 -15.97 -6.57 13.31
N LEU A 246 -16.23 -6.34 14.60
CA LEU A 246 -16.90 -7.30 15.46
C LEU A 246 -18.37 -7.48 15.07
N GLU A 247 -19.07 -6.40 14.73
CA GLU A 247 -20.45 -6.45 14.26
C GLU A 247 -20.56 -7.22 12.93
N MET A 248 -19.66 -6.97 11.97
CA MET A 248 -19.59 -7.74 10.73
C MET A 248 -19.37 -9.23 11.00
N SER A 249 -18.55 -9.56 12.00
CA SER A 249 -18.27 -10.96 12.39
C SER A 249 -19.47 -11.67 13.01
N GLU A 250 -20.35 -10.94 13.70
CA GLU A 250 -21.57 -11.49 14.31
C GLU A 250 -22.77 -11.47 13.37
N ASN A 251 -22.74 -10.65 12.31
CA ASN A 251 -23.90 -10.41 11.47
C ASN A 251 -23.56 -10.28 9.97
N VAL A 252 -23.77 -9.09 9.39
CA VAL A 252 -23.48 -8.78 7.99
C VAL A 252 -23.06 -7.32 7.92
N GLY A 253 -22.01 -7.06 7.15
CA GLY A 253 -21.56 -5.72 6.84
C GLY A 253 -21.28 -5.57 5.35
N MET A 254 -21.21 -4.32 4.89
CA MET A 254 -20.79 -3.98 3.55
C MET A 254 -19.69 -2.91 3.55
N VAL A 255 -18.82 -2.94 2.54
CA VAL A 255 -17.72 -1.99 2.39
C VAL A 255 -17.61 -1.52 0.95
N ASN A 256 -17.31 -0.23 0.78
CA ASN A 256 -17.03 0.38 -0.51
C ASN A 256 -15.62 -0.01 -0.99
N LEU A 257 -15.57 -0.77 -2.09
CA LEU A 257 -14.34 -1.22 -2.76
C LEU A 257 -14.20 -0.62 -4.16
N SER A 258 -14.85 0.52 -4.43
CA SER A 258 -14.78 1.22 -5.73
C SER A 258 -13.37 1.66 -6.12
N HIS A 259 -12.42 1.59 -5.19
CA HIS A 259 -11.03 1.96 -5.39
C HIS A 259 -10.18 0.83 -5.98
N PHE A 260 -10.76 -0.30 -6.41
CA PHE A 260 -10.02 -1.26 -7.20
C PHE A 260 -9.59 -0.66 -8.55
N ALA A 261 -8.33 -0.90 -8.91
CA ALA A 261 -7.87 -0.71 -10.26
C ALA A 261 -8.36 -1.90 -11.10
N MET A 262 -9.04 -1.61 -12.21
CA MET A 262 -9.65 -2.62 -13.05
C MET A 262 -9.28 -2.41 -14.50
N TYR A 263 -8.78 -3.47 -15.14
CA TYR A 263 -8.38 -3.44 -16.54
C TYR A 263 -9.05 -4.56 -17.32
N ASP A 264 -9.68 -4.25 -18.45
CA ASP A 264 -10.18 -5.24 -19.39
C ASP A 264 -9.09 -5.56 -20.42
N ILE A 265 -8.78 -6.85 -20.56
CA ILE A 265 -7.83 -7.39 -21.53
C ILE A 265 -8.63 -8.12 -22.60
N THR A 266 -8.51 -7.65 -23.82
CA THR A 266 -9.23 -8.13 -25.01
C THR A 266 -8.28 -8.30 -26.19
N GLY A 267 -8.72 -8.99 -27.25
CA GLY A 267 -7.91 -9.21 -28.46
C GLY A 267 -7.73 -10.70 -28.77
N PRO A 268 -7.24 -11.04 -29.98
CA PRO A 268 -7.05 -12.43 -30.38
C PRO A 268 -6.05 -13.18 -29.49
N ASP A 269 -5.05 -12.49 -28.95
CA ASP A 269 -3.99 -13.12 -28.14
C ASP A 269 -4.24 -13.06 -26.63
N GLN A 270 -5.41 -12.58 -26.18
CA GLN A 270 -5.69 -12.33 -24.77
C GLN A 270 -5.45 -13.54 -23.86
N GLU A 271 -5.80 -14.75 -24.29
CA GLU A 271 -5.59 -15.95 -23.49
C GLU A 271 -4.11 -16.31 -23.40
N ALA A 272 -3.38 -16.24 -24.53
CA ALA A 272 -1.94 -16.53 -24.56
C ALA A 272 -1.16 -15.53 -23.71
N PHE A 273 -1.51 -14.24 -23.81
CA PHE A 273 -0.92 -13.17 -23.03
C PHE A 273 -1.18 -13.34 -21.52
N MET A 274 -2.43 -13.58 -21.12
CA MET A 274 -2.78 -13.77 -19.72
C MET A 274 -2.21 -15.08 -19.15
N GLU A 275 -2.12 -16.15 -19.94
CA GLU A 275 -1.42 -17.37 -19.53
C GLU A 275 0.09 -17.13 -19.35
N TYR A 276 0.74 -16.31 -20.17
CA TYR A 276 2.16 -16.00 -19.98
C TYR A 276 2.42 -15.12 -18.75
N LEU A 277 1.57 -14.12 -18.52
CA LEU A 277 1.73 -13.19 -17.40
C LEU A 277 1.42 -13.82 -16.04
N CYS A 278 0.36 -14.62 -15.94
CA CYS A 278 -0.12 -15.15 -14.67
C CYS A 278 0.60 -16.43 -14.27
N ALA A 279 1.11 -16.51 -13.03
CA ALA A 279 1.66 -17.76 -12.50
C ALA A 279 0.60 -18.88 -12.37
N ALA A 280 -0.66 -18.54 -12.08
CA ALA A 280 -1.77 -19.49 -12.06
C ALA A 280 -2.35 -19.73 -13.46
N LYS A 281 -3.07 -20.84 -13.63
CA LYS A 281 -3.85 -21.10 -14.84
C LYS A 281 -5.10 -20.23 -14.84
N VAL A 282 -5.22 -19.37 -15.84
CA VAL A 282 -6.34 -18.44 -16.07
C VAL A 282 -7.03 -18.69 -17.41
N GLY A 283 -6.41 -19.43 -18.34
CA GLY A 283 -6.97 -19.78 -19.64
C GLY A 283 -7.78 -21.08 -19.70
N GLY A 284 -8.55 -21.22 -20.79
CA GLY A 284 -9.37 -22.38 -21.13
C GLY A 284 -10.83 -22.29 -20.68
N GLU A 285 -11.71 -22.99 -21.40
CA GLU A 285 -13.18 -22.97 -21.21
C GLU A 285 -13.63 -23.23 -19.76
N ASN A 286 -12.94 -24.10 -19.03
CA ASN A 286 -13.29 -24.45 -17.66
C ASN A 286 -12.98 -23.34 -16.64
N THR A 287 -12.34 -22.25 -17.05
CA THR A 287 -12.06 -21.07 -16.22
C THR A 287 -13.10 -19.97 -16.38
N ILE A 288 -13.91 -20.01 -17.45
CA ILE A 288 -14.98 -19.02 -17.68
C ILE A 288 -15.93 -18.97 -16.48
N GLY A 289 -16.25 -17.76 -16.02
CA GLY A 289 -17.07 -17.51 -14.85
C GLY A 289 -16.35 -17.77 -13.53
N LYS A 290 -15.02 -17.68 -13.49
CA LYS A 290 -14.23 -17.81 -12.25
C LYS A 290 -13.35 -16.60 -12.00
N GLY A 291 -13.18 -16.28 -10.71
CA GLY A 291 -12.17 -15.35 -10.25
C GLY A 291 -10.94 -16.10 -9.75
N ILE A 292 -9.77 -15.75 -10.27
CA ILE A 292 -8.53 -16.50 -10.07
C ILE A 292 -7.49 -15.55 -9.49
N TYR A 293 -7.24 -15.68 -8.19
CA TYR A 293 -6.13 -15.01 -7.52
C TYR A 293 -4.79 -15.54 -8.05
N THR A 294 -3.93 -14.65 -8.53
CA THR A 294 -2.67 -14.98 -9.19
C THR A 294 -1.69 -13.83 -9.07
N HIS A 295 -0.48 -14.04 -9.60
CA HIS A 295 0.63 -13.12 -9.45
C HIS A 295 1.34 -12.89 -10.79
N PHE A 296 1.94 -11.71 -10.93
CA PHE A 296 3.03 -11.49 -11.87
C PHE A 296 4.33 -11.84 -11.17
N LEU A 297 5.17 -12.62 -11.86
CA LEU A 297 6.55 -12.85 -11.45
C LEU A 297 7.49 -12.12 -12.40
N ASP A 298 8.69 -11.78 -11.92
CA ASP A 298 9.78 -11.37 -12.78
C ASP A 298 10.56 -12.58 -13.34
N ASP A 299 11.60 -12.34 -14.13
CA ASP A 299 12.39 -13.41 -14.74
C ASP A 299 13.15 -14.27 -13.70
N GLU A 300 13.39 -13.72 -12.52
CA GLU A 300 13.96 -14.42 -11.37
C GLU A 300 12.89 -15.10 -10.50
N GLY A 301 11.64 -15.15 -10.95
CA GLY A 301 10.54 -15.82 -10.25
C GLY A 301 10.10 -15.14 -8.95
N MET A 302 10.48 -13.88 -8.72
CA MET A 302 10.09 -13.09 -7.56
C MET A 302 8.75 -12.39 -7.78
N VAL A 303 8.01 -12.11 -6.70
CA VAL A 303 6.65 -11.56 -6.77
C VAL A 303 6.69 -10.08 -7.14
N ARG A 304 6.08 -9.71 -8.26
CA ARG A 304 5.91 -8.31 -8.68
C ARG A 304 4.57 -7.71 -8.28
N ALA A 305 3.52 -8.52 -8.41
CA ALA A 305 2.14 -8.11 -8.19
C ALA A 305 1.31 -9.30 -7.76
N ASP A 306 0.28 -9.06 -6.94
CA ASP A 306 -0.86 -9.94 -6.76
C ASP A 306 -2.14 -9.26 -7.25
N PHE A 307 -3.09 -10.06 -7.73
CA PHE A 307 -4.35 -9.56 -8.28
C PHE A 307 -5.32 -10.72 -8.49
N THR A 308 -6.58 -10.40 -8.78
CA THR A 308 -7.57 -11.39 -9.20
C THR A 308 -7.93 -11.20 -10.67
N VAL A 309 -7.90 -12.30 -11.43
CA VAL A 309 -8.36 -12.34 -12.82
C VAL A 309 -9.78 -12.89 -12.86
N PHE A 310 -10.72 -12.11 -13.37
CA PHE A 310 -12.05 -12.60 -13.74
C PHE A 310 -12.00 -13.07 -15.19
N ARG A 311 -12.15 -14.37 -15.41
CA ARG A 311 -12.35 -14.90 -16.75
C ARG A 311 -13.82 -14.75 -17.13
N MET A 312 -14.12 -13.75 -17.97
CA MET A 312 -15.43 -13.62 -18.63
C MET A 312 -15.44 -14.47 -19.91
N GLU A 313 -16.54 -14.50 -20.66
CA GLU A 313 -16.59 -15.27 -21.92
C GLU A 313 -15.67 -14.64 -22.99
N ASP A 314 -15.85 -13.34 -23.22
CA ASP A 314 -15.22 -12.58 -24.30
C ASP A 314 -13.88 -11.94 -23.90
N ARG A 315 -13.61 -11.83 -22.60
CA ARG A 315 -12.44 -11.11 -22.08
C ARG A 315 -11.90 -11.62 -20.75
N TYR A 316 -10.76 -11.08 -20.38
CA TYR A 316 -10.22 -11.15 -19.02
C TYR A 316 -10.37 -9.80 -18.36
N ARG A 317 -10.75 -9.77 -17.08
CA ARG A 317 -10.69 -8.56 -16.26
C ARG A 317 -9.70 -8.76 -15.14
N PHE A 318 -8.71 -7.89 -15.09
CA PHE A 318 -7.75 -7.76 -14.01
C PHE A 318 -8.34 -6.86 -12.92
N VAL A 319 -8.30 -7.29 -11.67
CA VAL A 319 -8.77 -6.54 -10.50
C VAL A 319 -7.65 -6.50 -9.46
N ASP A 320 -7.21 -5.30 -9.13
CA ASP A 320 -6.05 -5.00 -8.28
C ASP A 320 -6.34 -3.81 -7.34
N GLY A 321 -5.50 -3.62 -6.33
CA GLY A 321 -5.57 -2.47 -5.44
C GLY A 321 -5.16 -1.17 -6.12
N ALA A 322 -5.78 -0.06 -5.72
CA ALA A 322 -5.41 1.28 -6.21
C ALA A 322 -3.92 1.63 -6.03
N ASP A 323 -3.23 1.05 -5.05
CA ASP A 323 -1.82 1.35 -4.78
C ASP A 323 -0.86 0.82 -5.85
N ALA A 324 -1.18 -0.31 -6.48
CA ALA A 324 -0.35 -0.96 -7.50
C ALA A 324 -0.88 -0.76 -8.93
N GLY A 325 -2.16 -0.39 -9.06
CA GLY A 325 -2.90 -0.42 -10.32
C GLY A 325 -2.21 0.23 -11.51
N ASN A 326 -1.75 1.50 -11.42
CA ASN A 326 -1.17 2.18 -12.59
C ASN A 326 0.16 1.55 -13.03
N ARG A 327 0.97 1.10 -12.07
CA ARG A 327 2.23 0.41 -12.32
C ARG A 327 1.97 -0.88 -13.08
N ASP A 328 1.00 -1.67 -12.60
CA ASP A 328 0.71 -2.98 -13.16
C ASP A 328 -0.02 -2.90 -14.50
N PHE A 329 -0.81 -1.84 -14.71
CA PHE A 329 -1.36 -1.46 -16.02
C PHE A 329 -0.26 -1.21 -17.06
N LEU A 330 0.71 -0.36 -16.72
CA LEU A 330 1.82 -0.03 -17.60
C LEU A 330 2.71 -1.25 -17.85
N TYR A 331 2.93 -2.08 -16.83
CA TYR A 331 3.65 -3.34 -16.96
C TYR A 331 2.96 -4.27 -17.97
N MET A 332 1.66 -4.51 -17.85
CA MET A 332 0.92 -5.34 -18.81
C MET A 332 1.08 -4.82 -20.24
N LYS A 333 0.89 -3.51 -20.46
CA LYS A 333 1.04 -2.91 -21.79
C LYS A 333 2.44 -3.11 -22.37
N ARG A 334 3.48 -2.91 -21.55
CA ARG A 334 4.88 -3.08 -21.98
C ARG A 334 5.19 -4.53 -22.33
N ILE A 335 4.72 -5.50 -21.55
CA ILE A 335 4.92 -6.92 -21.87
C ILE A 335 4.17 -7.31 -23.14
N ALA A 336 2.95 -6.79 -23.36
CA ALA A 336 2.23 -7.00 -24.60
C ALA A 336 3.03 -6.49 -25.81
N GLU A 337 3.56 -5.25 -25.72
CA GLU A 337 4.40 -4.64 -26.76
C GLU A 337 5.70 -5.42 -27.00
N ASP A 338 6.43 -5.78 -25.94
CA ASP A 338 7.74 -6.44 -26.01
C ASP A 338 7.67 -7.84 -26.62
N HIS A 339 6.57 -8.55 -26.37
CA HIS A 339 6.34 -9.90 -26.90
C HIS A 339 5.51 -9.93 -28.18
N GLY A 340 5.03 -8.76 -28.66
CA GLY A 340 4.25 -8.64 -29.88
C GLY A 340 2.86 -9.29 -29.81
N TYR A 341 2.23 -9.29 -28.63
CA TYR A 341 0.85 -9.77 -28.47
C TYR A 341 -0.16 -8.77 -29.04
N ASP A 342 -1.12 -9.25 -29.84
CA ASP A 342 -2.26 -8.45 -30.30
C ASP A 342 -3.36 -8.46 -29.24
N VAL A 343 -3.22 -7.53 -28.28
CA VAL A 343 -4.14 -7.32 -27.15
C VAL A 343 -4.38 -5.83 -26.89
N SER A 344 -5.56 -5.51 -26.39
CA SER A 344 -5.90 -4.21 -25.81
C SER A 344 -6.07 -4.35 -24.31
N VAL A 345 -5.36 -3.51 -23.55
CA VAL A 345 -5.50 -3.36 -22.10
C VAL A 345 -6.16 -2.02 -21.81
N GLU A 346 -7.42 -2.02 -21.37
CA GLU A 346 -8.22 -0.81 -21.15
C GLU A 346 -8.50 -0.58 -19.66
N ASP A 347 -8.25 0.64 -19.16
CA ASP A 347 -8.68 1.06 -17.82
C ASP A 347 -10.19 1.25 -17.74
N VAL A 348 -10.82 0.45 -16.89
CA VAL A 348 -12.26 0.46 -16.61
C VAL A 348 -12.56 0.75 -15.14
N SER A 349 -11.57 1.23 -14.37
CA SER A 349 -11.66 1.50 -12.92
C SER A 349 -12.75 2.51 -12.57
N GLU A 350 -13.05 3.46 -13.46
CA GLU A 350 -14.11 4.46 -13.27
C GLU A 350 -15.44 4.06 -13.95
N LYS A 351 -15.46 2.96 -14.72
CA LYS A 351 -16.68 2.42 -15.34
C LYS A 351 -17.43 1.47 -14.41
N TYR A 352 -16.70 0.80 -13.53
CA TYR A 352 -17.24 -0.17 -12.59
C TYR A 352 -16.94 0.25 -11.16
N ILE A 353 -17.79 -0.18 -10.25
CA ILE A 353 -17.58 -0.03 -8.81
C ILE A 353 -17.81 -1.38 -8.13
N THR A 354 -17.35 -1.48 -6.89
CA THR A 354 -17.42 -2.71 -6.13
C THR A 354 -17.93 -2.45 -4.71
N ILE A 355 -18.86 -3.28 -4.26
CA ILE A 355 -19.27 -3.37 -2.85
C ILE A 355 -18.91 -4.78 -2.35
N GLY A 356 -18.15 -4.88 -1.28
CA GLY A 356 -17.99 -6.14 -0.56
C GLY A 356 -19.14 -6.32 0.43
N VAL A 357 -19.79 -7.48 0.48
CA VAL A 357 -20.84 -7.82 1.45
C VAL A 357 -20.48 -9.14 2.12
N TRP A 358 -20.19 -9.09 3.41
CA TRP A 358 -19.63 -10.22 4.15
C TRP A 358 -20.15 -10.33 5.57
N GLY A 359 -20.10 -11.55 6.09
CA GLY A 359 -20.53 -11.91 7.44
C GLY A 359 -21.37 -13.19 7.41
N PRO A 360 -21.58 -13.85 8.57
CA PRO A 360 -22.37 -15.07 8.65
C PRO A 360 -23.78 -14.95 8.03
N ASN A 361 -24.38 -13.75 8.06
CA ASN A 361 -25.72 -13.48 7.52
C ASN A 361 -25.72 -12.88 6.10
N ALA A 362 -24.57 -12.81 5.42
CA ALA A 362 -24.49 -12.18 4.10
C ALA A 362 -25.39 -12.86 3.06
N ARG A 363 -25.42 -14.21 3.03
CA ARG A 363 -26.25 -14.97 2.06
C ARG A 363 -27.73 -14.69 2.27
N THR A 364 -28.20 -14.92 3.49
CA THR A 364 -29.62 -14.79 3.85
C THR A 364 -30.11 -13.36 3.66
N THR A 365 -29.23 -12.38 3.88
CA THR A 365 -29.52 -10.97 3.63
C THR A 365 -29.62 -10.67 2.13
N LEU A 366 -28.63 -11.07 1.33
CA LEU A 366 -28.67 -10.84 -0.12
C LEU A 366 -29.86 -11.54 -0.78
N GLN A 367 -30.25 -12.73 -0.32
CA GLN A 367 -31.44 -13.46 -0.78
C GLN A 367 -32.74 -12.65 -0.66
N ARG A 368 -32.80 -11.61 0.18
CA ARG A 368 -33.98 -10.75 0.33
C ARG A 368 -34.09 -9.65 -0.73
N VAL A 369 -33.00 -9.35 -1.45
CA VAL A 369 -32.92 -8.22 -2.41
C VAL A 369 -32.52 -8.64 -3.83
N VAL A 370 -31.97 -9.85 -4.01
CA VAL A 370 -31.73 -10.39 -5.34
C VAL A 370 -33.04 -10.83 -6.01
N ALA A 371 -33.11 -10.73 -7.33
CA ALA A 371 -34.26 -11.17 -8.11
C ALA A 371 -34.47 -12.70 -8.08
N ASP A 372 -33.37 -13.47 -7.94
CA ASP A 372 -33.38 -14.93 -7.85
C ASP A 372 -32.65 -15.39 -6.55
N PRO A 373 -33.37 -15.55 -5.44
CA PRO A 373 -32.79 -15.98 -4.16
C PRO A 373 -32.20 -17.40 -4.18
N ASP A 374 -32.78 -18.30 -4.99
CA ASP A 374 -32.30 -19.68 -5.11
C ASP A 374 -30.96 -19.74 -5.86
N GLY A 375 -30.67 -18.74 -6.69
CA GLY A 375 -29.37 -18.57 -7.36
C GLY A 375 -28.17 -18.41 -6.40
N LEU A 376 -28.40 -18.05 -5.13
CA LEU A 376 -27.36 -17.83 -4.11
C LEU A 376 -27.14 -19.01 -3.14
N THR A 377 -27.82 -20.15 -3.33
CA THR A 377 -27.59 -21.35 -2.51
C THR A 377 -26.16 -21.88 -2.67
N HIS A 378 -25.69 -22.72 -1.74
CA HIS A 378 -24.34 -23.27 -1.81
C HIS A 378 -24.10 -24.09 -3.09
N GLU A 379 -25.10 -24.87 -3.47
CA GLU A 379 -25.09 -25.73 -4.65
C GLU A 379 -25.04 -24.88 -5.92
N ASN A 380 -25.80 -23.78 -5.94
CA ASN A 380 -25.90 -22.92 -7.11
C ASN A 380 -24.74 -21.92 -7.20
N PHE A 381 -24.12 -21.50 -6.10
CA PHE A 381 -23.08 -20.48 -6.11
C PHE A 381 -21.84 -20.95 -5.35
N PRO A 382 -20.99 -21.83 -5.94
CA PRO A 382 -19.80 -22.33 -5.26
C PRO A 382 -18.76 -21.22 -5.01
N PHE A 383 -17.85 -21.45 -4.07
CA PHE A 383 -16.77 -20.52 -3.76
C PHE A 383 -15.88 -20.25 -4.98
N ALA A 384 -15.41 -19.01 -5.12
CA ALA A 384 -14.66 -18.47 -6.25
C ALA A 384 -15.40 -18.45 -7.60
N ALA A 385 -16.70 -18.74 -7.63
CA ALA A 385 -17.52 -18.56 -8.82
C ALA A 385 -17.87 -17.08 -9.05
N ILE A 386 -18.04 -16.73 -10.32
CA ILE A 386 -18.58 -15.46 -10.78
C ILE A 386 -19.91 -15.73 -11.48
N LYS A 387 -20.95 -15.01 -11.10
CA LYS A 387 -22.26 -15.07 -11.76
C LYS A 387 -22.88 -13.70 -11.90
N GLN A 388 -23.69 -13.53 -12.94
CA GLN A 388 -24.59 -12.39 -13.04
C GLN A 388 -25.78 -12.61 -12.12
N ILE A 389 -26.11 -11.62 -11.31
CA ILE A 389 -27.31 -11.53 -10.49
C ILE A 389 -27.99 -10.18 -10.76
N GLU A 390 -29.21 -10.01 -10.26
CA GLU A 390 -29.93 -8.75 -10.34
C GLU A 390 -30.33 -8.29 -8.93
N ILE A 391 -29.98 -7.04 -8.58
CA ILE A 391 -30.36 -6.38 -7.32
C ILE A 391 -30.97 -5.03 -7.67
N ALA A 392 -32.16 -4.72 -7.14
CA ALA A 392 -32.86 -3.46 -7.42
C ALA A 392 -33.01 -3.15 -8.93
N GLY A 393 -33.24 -4.19 -9.75
CA GLY A 393 -33.34 -4.06 -11.21
C GLY A 393 -32.01 -3.79 -11.94
N LYS A 394 -30.88 -3.89 -11.24
CA LYS A 394 -29.53 -3.64 -11.78
C LYS A 394 -28.75 -4.94 -11.95
N LYS A 395 -28.03 -5.05 -13.06
CA LYS A 395 -27.15 -6.21 -13.32
C LYS A 395 -25.87 -6.08 -12.49
N VAL A 396 -25.58 -7.12 -11.72
CA VAL A 396 -24.43 -7.18 -10.81
C VAL A 396 -23.64 -8.45 -11.12
N THR A 397 -22.35 -8.30 -11.33
CA THR A 397 -21.40 -9.41 -11.39
C THR A 397 -21.00 -9.75 -9.96
N ALA A 398 -21.58 -10.80 -9.39
CA ALA A 398 -21.23 -11.26 -8.06
C ALA A 398 -20.04 -12.23 -8.14
N PHE A 399 -19.03 -12.02 -7.31
CA PHE A 399 -17.88 -12.90 -7.14
C PHE A 399 -17.83 -13.40 -5.71
N ARG A 400 -17.98 -14.72 -5.50
CA ARG A 400 -17.98 -15.32 -4.16
C ARG A 400 -16.55 -15.53 -3.67
N ILE A 401 -16.02 -14.51 -3.01
CA ILE A 401 -14.67 -14.48 -2.44
C ILE A 401 -14.69 -13.69 -1.13
N SER A 402 -13.60 -13.73 -0.36
CA SER A 402 -13.50 -12.93 0.87
C SER A 402 -12.06 -12.60 1.22
N TYR A 403 -11.75 -11.31 1.24
CA TYR A 403 -10.52 -10.78 1.84
C TYR A 403 -10.69 -10.48 3.34
N VAL A 404 -11.91 -10.66 3.87
CA VAL A 404 -12.26 -10.50 5.29
C VAL A 404 -12.54 -11.83 5.99
N GLY A 405 -12.27 -12.97 5.34
CA GLY A 405 -12.38 -14.29 5.96
C GLY A 405 -13.80 -14.72 6.37
N GLU A 406 -14.83 -14.03 5.89
CA GLU A 406 -16.24 -14.38 6.12
C GLU A 406 -16.93 -14.76 4.81
N GLN A 407 -18.01 -15.54 4.91
CA GLN A 407 -18.86 -15.86 3.76
C GLN A 407 -19.47 -14.57 3.19
N GLY A 408 -19.53 -14.47 1.85
CA GLY A 408 -20.09 -13.30 1.18
C GLY A 408 -19.61 -13.15 -0.26
N TRP A 409 -19.77 -11.94 -0.80
CA TRP A 409 -19.49 -11.63 -2.20
C TRP A 409 -18.87 -10.25 -2.36
N GLU A 410 -18.01 -10.12 -3.35
CA GLU A 410 -17.82 -8.87 -4.03
C GLU A 410 -18.93 -8.70 -5.08
N LEU A 411 -19.58 -7.56 -5.06
CA LEU A 411 -20.60 -7.17 -6.02
C LEU A 411 -19.98 -6.13 -6.93
N HIS A 412 -19.80 -6.45 -8.21
CA HIS A 412 -19.24 -5.56 -9.23
C HIS A 412 -20.35 -5.10 -10.16
N MET A 413 -20.50 -3.79 -10.35
CA MET A 413 -21.55 -3.23 -11.21
C MET A 413 -21.08 -1.95 -11.89
N LYS A 414 -21.85 -1.44 -12.85
CA LYS A 414 -21.54 -0.15 -13.46
C LYS A 414 -21.65 0.97 -12.43
N TYR A 415 -20.85 2.02 -12.60
CA TYR A 415 -20.82 3.17 -11.70
C TYR A 415 -22.23 3.76 -11.47
N GLU A 416 -23.00 3.97 -12.55
CA GLU A 416 -24.35 4.54 -12.50
C GLU A 416 -25.39 3.66 -11.78
N ASP A 417 -25.12 2.37 -11.65
CA ASP A 417 -26.02 1.41 -11.00
C ASP A 417 -25.70 1.23 -9.51
N GLY A 418 -24.50 1.63 -9.08
CA GLY A 418 -24.00 1.38 -7.73
C GLY A 418 -24.94 1.88 -6.64
N LEU A 419 -25.35 3.15 -6.71
CA LEU A 419 -26.15 3.77 -5.64
C LEU A 419 -27.46 3.01 -5.38
N ALA A 420 -28.11 2.47 -6.42
CA ALA A 420 -29.33 1.70 -6.26
C ALA A 420 -29.09 0.39 -5.48
N VAL A 421 -27.96 -0.28 -5.73
CA VAL A 421 -27.58 -1.51 -5.03
C VAL A 421 -27.21 -1.19 -3.57
N TRP A 422 -26.45 -0.12 -3.33
CA TRP A 422 -26.12 0.34 -1.98
C TRP A 422 -27.38 0.67 -1.15
N ASP A 423 -28.27 1.49 -1.71
CA ASP A 423 -29.50 1.90 -1.02
C ASP A 423 -30.41 0.68 -0.74
N ALA A 424 -30.46 -0.32 -1.65
CA ALA A 424 -31.18 -1.57 -1.42
C ALA A 424 -30.61 -2.41 -0.27
N LEU A 425 -29.28 -2.45 -0.11
CA LEU A 425 -28.63 -3.13 1.02
C LEU A 425 -28.86 -2.36 2.34
N ARG A 426 -28.75 -1.03 2.31
CA ARG A 426 -29.02 -0.17 3.48
C ARG A 426 -30.47 -0.27 3.95
N ALA A 427 -31.43 -0.45 3.04
CA ALA A 427 -32.84 -0.67 3.39
C ALA A 427 -33.09 -1.99 4.16
N LEU A 428 -32.13 -2.92 4.17
CA LEU A 428 -32.14 -4.11 5.02
C LEU A 428 -31.30 -3.95 6.30
N ASP A 429 -30.92 -2.72 6.64
CA ASP A 429 -30.06 -2.39 7.78
C ASP A 429 -28.64 -2.99 7.71
N VAL A 430 -28.14 -3.33 6.52
CA VAL A 430 -26.75 -3.81 6.35
C VAL A 430 -25.77 -2.72 6.76
N MET A 431 -25.01 -2.95 7.82
CA MET A 431 -24.03 -1.99 8.34
C MET A 431 -22.94 -1.70 7.31
N ALA A 432 -22.70 -0.43 7.00
CA ALA A 432 -21.49 -0.05 6.28
C ALA A 432 -20.31 -0.07 7.25
N PHE A 433 -19.19 -0.69 6.87
CA PHE A 433 -17.95 -0.69 7.64
C PHE A 433 -16.78 -0.15 6.81
N GLY A 434 -15.80 0.43 7.48
CA GLY A 434 -14.70 1.14 6.84
C GLY A 434 -13.57 0.25 6.34
N VAL A 435 -12.72 0.79 5.46
CA VAL A 435 -11.58 0.06 4.89
C VAL A 435 -10.55 -0.37 5.94
N GLU A 436 -10.55 0.18 7.15
CA GLU A 436 -9.72 -0.28 8.26
C GLU A 436 -10.07 -1.73 8.68
N THR A 437 -11.35 -2.09 8.63
CA THR A 437 -11.79 -3.47 8.87
C THR A 437 -11.33 -4.38 7.72
N TYR A 438 -11.51 -3.94 6.47
CA TYR A 438 -11.19 -4.71 5.26
C TYR A 438 -9.68 -4.93 5.06
N ALA A 439 -8.90 -3.86 4.95
CA ALA A 439 -7.51 -3.87 4.51
C ALA A 439 -6.48 -3.98 5.64
N ASN A 440 -6.88 -3.80 6.90
CA ASN A 440 -5.99 -3.89 8.05
C ASN A 440 -6.42 -5.00 9.00
N THR A 441 -7.44 -4.80 9.83
CA THR A 441 -7.66 -5.68 10.99
C THR A 441 -8.07 -7.11 10.62
N ARG A 442 -9.01 -7.28 9.68
CA ARG A 442 -9.53 -8.62 9.37
C ARG A 442 -8.60 -9.46 8.50
N ARG A 443 -7.96 -8.83 7.52
CA ARG A 443 -6.98 -9.53 6.68
C ARG A 443 -5.79 -10.02 7.53
N MET A 444 -5.39 -9.28 8.56
CA MET A 444 -4.36 -9.71 9.51
C MET A 444 -4.78 -10.94 10.34
N GLU A 445 -6.02 -11.02 10.83
CA GLU A 445 -6.52 -12.22 11.52
C GLU A 445 -6.56 -13.47 10.62
N LYS A 446 -6.73 -13.25 9.31
CA LYS A 446 -6.68 -14.30 8.29
C LYS A 446 -5.28 -14.56 7.73
N SER A 447 -4.26 -13.86 8.22
CA SER A 447 -2.90 -13.89 7.65
C SER A 447 -2.90 -13.58 6.14
N LEU A 448 -3.84 -12.77 5.63
CA LEU A 448 -3.89 -12.40 4.22
C LEU A 448 -2.81 -11.37 3.90
N ARG A 449 -2.11 -11.59 2.78
CA ARG A 449 -0.99 -10.78 2.30
C ARG A 449 -1.50 -9.56 1.56
N LEU A 450 -0.73 -8.48 1.63
CA LEU A 450 -0.99 -7.23 0.94
C LEU A 450 0.20 -6.87 0.04
N GLN A 451 -0.08 -6.60 -1.23
CA GLN A 451 0.91 -6.08 -2.19
C GLN A 451 1.60 -4.82 -1.65
N ASN A 452 2.89 -4.66 -1.96
CA ASN A 452 3.76 -3.55 -1.54
C ASN A 452 4.07 -3.49 -0.03
N ALA A 453 3.35 -4.22 0.81
CA ALA A 453 3.65 -4.41 2.24
C ALA A 453 4.33 -5.76 2.48
N ASP A 454 3.56 -6.84 2.31
CA ASP A 454 3.97 -8.23 2.58
C ASP A 454 4.54 -8.91 1.33
N LEU A 455 4.10 -8.48 0.14
CA LEU A 455 4.61 -8.97 -1.14
C LEU A 455 5.51 -7.92 -1.76
N ARG A 456 6.79 -8.27 -1.90
CA ARG A 456 7.85 -7.44 -2.47
C ARG A 456 8.66 -8.25 -3.48
N THR A 457 9.31 -7.57 -4.40
CA THR A 457 10.16 -8.18 -5.45
C THR A 457 11.42 -8.88 -4.92
N GLU A 458 11.69 -8.77 -3.62
CA GLU A 458 12.75 -9.49 -2.92
C GLU A 458 12.37 -10.93 -2.55
N TYR A 459 11.08 -11.28 -2.60
CA TYR A 459 10.56 -12.57 -2.11
C TYR A 459 9.83 -13.35 -3.21
N ASN A 460 9.94 -14.68 -3.16
CA ASN A 460 9.24 -15.57 -4.07
C ASN A 460 7.93 -16.12 -3.47
N LEU A 461 7.08 -16.73 -4.31
CA LEU A 461 5.77 -17.25 -3.89
C LEU A 461 5.82 -18.35 -2.81
N TYR A 462 6.92 -19.09 -2.68
CA TYR A 462 7.06 -20.09 -1.62
C TYR A 462 7.35 -19.43 -0.27
N GLU A 463 8.15 -18.37 -0.26
CA GLU A 463 8.45 -17.59 0.96
C GLU A 463 7.19 -16.89 1.49
N ALA A 464 6.37 -16.36 0.58
CA ALA A 464 5.08 -15.76 0.92
C ALA A 464 3.98 -16.79 1.26
N ASP A 465 4.23 -18.09 1.01
CA ASP A 465 3.26 -19.20 1.07
C ASP A 465 2.00 -18.98 0.21
N LEU A 466 2.21 -18.55 -1.02
CA LEU A 466 1.18 -18.29 -2.03
C LEU A 466 1.35 -19.14 -3.31
N ALA A 467 2.36 -20.01 -3.34
CA ALA A 467 2.59 -20.92 -4.46
C ALA A 467 1.45 -21.93 -4.63
N ARG A 468 1.03 -22.18 -5.87
CA ARG A 468 0.01 -23.18 -6.16
C ARG A 468 0.57 -24.60 -5.94
N PRO A 469 -0.23 -25.57 -5.46
CA PRO A 469 0.22 -26.96 -5.31
C PRO A 469 0.70 -27.60 -6.62
N LYS A 470 0.13 -27.14 -7.74
CA LYS A 470 0.51 -27.54 -9.09
C LYS A 470 0.97 -26.32 -9.86
N VAL A 471 2.15 -26.43 -10.45
CA VAL A 471 2.63 -25.50 -11.48
C VAL A 471 1.96 -25.90 -12.78
N LYS A 472 1.43 -24.93 -13.53
CA LYS A 472 0.74 -25.21 -14.79
C LYS A 472 1.73 -25.66 -15.88
N GLU A 473 1.24 -26.43 -16.85
CA GLU A 473 2.05 -26.88 -17.99
C GLU A 473 2.42 -25.72 -18.93
N ALA A 474 1.48 -24.79 -19.16
CA ALA A 474 1.72 -23.58 -19.93
C ALA A 474 2.91 -22.79 -19.35
N ASP A 475 3.71 -22.18 -20.23
CA ASP A 475 4.81 -21.34 -19.79
C ASP A 475 4.30 -20.03 -19.17
N PHE A 476 5.08 -19.47 -18.26
CA PHE A 476 4.83 -18.16 -17.66
C PHE A 476 6.15 -17.50 -17.26
N ARG A 477 6.15 -16.17 -17.15
CA ARG A 477 7.37 -15.43 -16.80
C ARG A 477 7.94 -15.90 -15.45
N GLY A 478 9.25 -16.19 -15.40
CA GLY A 478 9.93 -16.67 -14.18
C GLY A 478 9.68 -18.14 -13.81
N LYS A 479 9.00 -18.94 -14.66
CA LYS A 479 8.65 -20.33 -14.35
C LYS A 479 9.84 -21.21 -14.00
N ALA A 480 10.97 -21.07 -14.70
CA ALA A 480 12.17 -21.87 -14.45
C ALA A 480 12.68 -21.66 -13.01
N LYS A 481 12.81 -20.40 -12.59
CA LYS A 481 13.21 -20.02 -11.23
C LYS A 481 12.19 -20.44 -10.18
N HIS A 482 10.90 -20.29 -10.47
CA HIS A 482 9.84 -20.79 -9.61
C HIS A 482 9.96 -22.31 -9.36
N LEU A 483 10.32 -23.11 -10.38
CA LEU A 483 10.57 -24.54 -10.23
C LEU A 483 11.84 -24.84 -9.43
N GLU A 484 12.91 -24.04 -9.57
CA GLU A 484 14.10 -24.13 -8.72
C GLU A 484 13.73 -23.89 -7.24
N TYR A 485 12.93 -22.86 -6.97
CA TYR A 485 12.48 -22.54 -5.60
C TYR A 485 11.63 -23.66 -5.02
N ARG A 486 10.73 -24.24 -5.83
CA ARG A 486 9.94 -25.41 -5.43
C ARG A 486 10.79 -26.60 -5.00
N ALA A 487 11.93 -26.79 -5.66
CA ALA A 487 12.80 -27.94 -5.44
C ALA A 487 13.74 -27.78 -4.23
N ARG A 488 13.79 -26.60 -3.62
CA ARG A 488 14.58 -26.38 -2.39
C ARG A 488 14.02 -27.21 -1.24
N GLU A 489 14.91 -27.73 -0.39
CA GLU A 489 14.53 -28.41 0.84
C GLU A 489 13.78 -27.46 1.78
N HIS A 490 14.26 -26.22 1.90
CA HIS A 490 13.58 -25.13 2.58
C HIS A 490 13.86 -23.80 1.86
N GLN A 491 12.94 -22.84 2.03
CA GLN A 491 13.21 -21.48 1.59
C GLN A 491 14.18 -20.76 2.54
N PRO A 492 14.86 -19.69 2.11
CA PRO A 492 15.69 -18.86 2.99
C PRO A 492 14.89 -18.23 4.13
N ALA A 493 13.69 -17.73 3.82
CA ALA A 493 12.77 -17.14 4.77
C ALA A 493 11.32 -17.57 4.49
N MET A 494 10.45 -17.44 5.49
CA MET A 494 9.00 -17.60 5.34
C MET A 494 8.30 -16.40 5.97
N LEU A 495 7.22 -15.94 5.33
CA LEU A 495 6.34 -14.94 5.92
C LEU A 495 5.53 -15.58 7.05
N CYS A 496 5.73 -15.12 8.28
CA CYS A 496 5.12 -15.66 9.48
C CYS A 496 4.11 -14.69 10.09
N THR A 497 3.10 -15.25 10.76
CA THR A 497 2.17 -14.51 11.61
C THR A 497 2.70 -14.51 13.05
N LEU A 498 2.89 -13.31 13.59
CA LEU A 498 3.38 -13.06 14.94
C LEU A 498 2.26 -12.41 15.77
N VAL A 499 2.24 -12.70 17.07
CA VAL A 499 1.35 -12.03 18.02
C VAL A 499 2.18 -11.42 19.15
N MET A 500 1.94 -10.14 19.46
CA MET A 500 2.52 -9.54 20.67
C MET A 500 1.91 -10.20 21.91
N THR A 501 2.77 -10.81 22.74
CA THR A 501 2.35 -11.53 23.96
C THR A 501 2.19 -10.57 25.13
N ASP A 502 2.95 -9.48 25.12
CA ASP A 502 2.80 -8.29 25.97
C ASP A 502 2.96 -7.03 25.11
N ASN A 503 2.18 -6.00 25.40
CA ASN A 503 2.18 -4.74 24.69
C ASN A 503 2.23 -3.52 25.62
N VAL A 504 2.52 -3.69 26.91
CA VAL A 504 2.63 -2.58 27.85
C VAL A 504 4.06 -2.05 27.84
N ASP A 505 4.21 -0.74 27.67
CA ASP A 505 5.52 -0.08 27.71
C ASP A 505 6.01 0.16 29.14
N SER A 506 7.23 0.69 29.26
CA SER A 506 7.88 0.96 30.54
C SER A 506 7.13 1.95 31.45
N ASP A 507 6.25 2.78 30.87
CA ASP A 507 5.38 3.73 31.59
C ASP A 507 4.02 3.13 31.97
N GLY A 508 3.78 1.85 31.65
CA GLY A 508 2.52 1.16 31.95
C GLY A 508 1.41 1.43 30.93
N VAL A 509 1.74 1.98 29.76
CA VAL A 509 0.79 2.28 28.68
C VAL A 509 0.73 1.13 27.69
N ALA A 510 -0.49 0.62 27.42
CA ALA A 510 -0.69 -0.36 26.37
C ALA A 510 -0.46 0.24 24.98
N ARG A 511 0.40 -0.38 24.19
CA ARG A 511 0.84 0.05 22.87
C ARG A 511 0.15 -0.71 21.75
N TYR A 512 -0.10 0.00 20.66
CA TYR A 512 -0.70 -0.52 19.43
C TYR A 512 0.18 -0.08 18.26
N PRO A 513 1.33 -0.76 18.05
CA PRO A 513 2.35 -0.25 17.17
C PRO A 513 1.89 -0.10 15.73
N VAL A 514 2.50 0.86 15.04
CA VAL A 514 2.27 1.14 13.61
C VAL A 514 3.60 1.18 12.86
N GLY A 515 3.55 0.91 11.56
CA GLY A 515 4.73 0.98 10.69
C GLY A 515 5.58 -0.29 10.71
N THR A 516 6.88 -0.12 10.45
CA THR A 516 7.86 -1.20 10.32
C THR A 516 8.73 -1.29 11.56
N LEU A 517 8.72 -2.44 12.21
CA LEU A 517 9.46 -2.73 13.43
C LEU A 517 10.51 -3.81 13.12
N PRO A 518 11.79 -3.66 13.51
CA PRO A 518 12.75 -4.73 13.35
C PRO A 518 12.35 -5.93 14.22
N ILE A 519 12.50 -7.14 13.69
CA ILE A 519 12.27 -8.38 14.45
C ILE A 519 13.62 -8.89 14.93
N LEU A 520 13.75 -9.03 16.24
CA LEU A 520 15.03 -9.24 16.91
C LEU A 520 15.11 -10.63 17.55
N ASP A 521 16.34 -11.14 17.62
CA ASP A 521 16.67 -12.26 18.48
C ASP A 521 16.54 -11.85 19.96
N PRO A 522 15.86 -12.63 20.82
CA PRO A 522 15.70 -12.30 22.23
C PRO A 522 17.00 -12.17 23.03
N GLU A 523 18.04 -12.91 22.65
CA GLU A 523 19.32 -12.94 23.35
C GLU A 523 20.25 -11.82 22.88
N THR A 524 20.45 -11.70 21.56
CA THR A 524 21.41 -10.71 21.02
C THR A 524 20.81 -9.31 20.86
N LYS A 525 19.48 -9.20 20.78
CA LYS A 525 18.74 -7.97 20.42
C LYS A 525 19.10 -7.43 19.03
N GLU A 526 19.72 -8.23 18.19
CA GLU A 526 20.00 -7.86 16.79
C GLU A 526 18.87 -8.32 15.88
N SER A 527 18.63 -7.58 14.80
CA SER A 527 17.66 -7.99 13.79
C SER A 527 18.07 -9.30 13.16
N LEU A 528 17.12 -10.22 13.02
CA LEU A 528 17.37 -11.49 12.34
C LEU A 528 17.76 -11.23 10.88
N VAL A 529 18.64 -12.07 10.37
CA VAL A 529 19.12 -12.00 8.97
C VAL A 529 19.03 -13.38 8.37
N ASP A 530 18.40 -13.50 7.20
CA ASP A 530 18.32 -14.79 6.51
C ASP A 530 19.60 -15.15 5.74
N SER A 531 19.63 -16.35 5.18
CA SER A 531 20.79 -16.84 4.41
C SER A 531 21.10 -16.06 3.13
N LEU A 532 20.22 -15.15 2.68
CA LEU A 532 20.46 -14.24 1.56
C LEU A 532 20.86 -12.83 2.04
N GLY A 533 21.00 -12.60 3.35
CA GLY A 533 21.39 -11.32 3.91
C GLY A 533 20.22 -10.34 4.13
N ARG A 534 18.96 -10.78 3.96
CA ARG A 534 17.78 -9.90 4.16
C ARG A 534 17.43 -9.84 5.65
N ARG A 535 17.18 -8.63 6.14
CA ARG A 535 16.82 -8.37 7.55
C ARG A 535 15.34 -8.60 7.80
N SER A 536 15.01 -9.21 8.94
CA SER A 536 13.62 -9.38 9.38
C SER A 536 13.07 -8.12 10.02
N PHE A 537 11.89 -7.72 9.56
CA PHE A 537 11.08 -6.65 10.12
C PHE A 537 9.59 -6.95 9.89
N THR A 538 8.71 -6.26 10.61
CA THR A 538 7.27 -6.37 10.40
C THR A 538 6.89 -5.70 9.08
N THR A 539 6.35 -6.51 8.17
CA THR A 539 5.75 -6.07 6.91
C THR A 539 4.38 -5.42 7.10
N SER A 540 3.59 -5.94 8.05
CA SER A 540 2.27 -5.43 8.43
C SER A 540 2.06 -5.59 9.94
N ILE A 541 1.31 -4.69 10.56
CA ILE A 541 0.92 -4.77 11.98
C ILE A 541 -0.46 -4.14 12.22
N ALA A 542 -1.33 -4.82 12.97
CA ALA A 542 -2.63 -4.31 13.38
C ALA A 542 -3.17 -5.05 14.61
N PHE A 543 -4.06 -4.41 15.36
CA PHE A 543 -4.87 -5.09 16.38
C PHE A 543 -5.98 -5.91 15.72
N GLY A 544 -6.09 -7.20 16.04
CA GLY A 544 -7.18 -8.09 15.63
C GLY A 544 -8.30 -8.11 16.68
N PRO A 545 -9.47 -7.47 16.44
CA PRO A 545 -10.54 -7.35 17.42
C PRO A 545 -11.19 -8.68 17.81
N THR A 546 -11.26 -9.64 16.90
CA THR A 546 -11.86 -10.95 17.17
C THR A 546 -10.99 -11.74 18.14
N ILE A 547 -9.67 -11.70 17.94
CA ILE A 547 -8.71 -12.44 18.78
C ILE A 547 -8.20 -11.65 19.99
N GLY A 548 -8.37 -10.32 20.00
CA GLY A 548 -7.95 -9.44 21.10
C GLY A 548 -6.44 -9.27 21.23
N LYS A 549 -5.70 -9.25 20.12
CA LYS A 549 -4.23 -9.24 20.10
C LYS A 549 -3.67 -8.33 19.01
N ASN A 550 -2.49 -7.76 19.24
CA ASN A 550 -1.69 -7.13 18.18
C ASN A 550 -1.03 -8.23 17.34
N ILE A 551 -1.29 -8.22 16.04
CA ILE A 551 -0.82 -9.20 15.06
C ILE A 551 0.19 -8.49 14.16
N ALA A 552 1.32 -9.12 13.91
CA ALA A 552 2.26 -8.68 12.88
C ALA A 552 2.50 -9.79 11.85
N LEU A 553 2.82 -9.40 10.63
CA LEU A 553 3.40 -10.29 9.61
C LEU A 553 4.85 -9.89 9.42
N GLY A 554 5.76 -10.85 9.28
CA GLY A 554 7.16 -10.59 8.94
C GLY A 554 7.88 -11.82 8.43
N TYR A 555 8.84 -11.63 7.52
CA TYR A 555 9.68 -12.71 7.02
C TYR A 555 10.70 -13.10 8.09
N LEU A 556 10.69 -14.37 8.48
CA LEU A 556 11.67 -14.95 9.40
C LEU A 556 12.62 -15.88 8.63
N PRO A 557 13.92 -15.93 8.98
CA PRO A 557 14.80 -16.95 8.46
C PRO A 557 14.25 -18.34 8.80
N HIS A 558 14.51 -19.32 7.94
CA HIS A 558 13.99 -20.69 8.12
C HIS A 558 14.25 -21.26 9.53
N GLU A 559 15.44 -21.04 10.08
CA GLU A 559 15.83 -21.53 11.41
C GLU A 559 15.05 -20.89 12.57
N TYR A 560 14.33 -19.78 12.32
CA TYR A 560 13.45 -19.10 13.27
C TYR A 560 11.96 -19.39 13.00
N CYS A 561 11.63 -20.13 11.95
CA CYS A 561 10.26 -20.50 11.60
C CYS A 561 9.79 -21.70 12.43
N GLN A 562 9.46 -21.48 13.71
CA GLN A 562 8.83 -22.49 14.58
C GLN A 562 7.65 -21.88 15.33
N GLU A 563 6.48 -22.51 15.24
CA GLU A 563 5.32 -22.13 16.05
C GLU A 563 5.65 -22.20 17.54
N GLY A 564 5.23 -21.19 18.28
CA GLY A 564 5.54 -21.03 19.70
C GLY A 564 6.90 -20.38 19.99
N ARG A 565 7.75 -20.11 18.98
CA ARG A 565 9.00 -19.38 19.20
C ARG A 565 8.71 -17.96 19.67
N GLU A 566 9.41 -17.55 20.72
CA GLU A 566 9.43 -16.17 21.21
C GLU A 566 10.53 -15.37 20.51
N LEU A 567 10.19 -14.14 20.12
CA LEU A 567 11.04 -13.14 19.47
C LEU A 567 10.75 -11.77 20.10
N LEU A 568 11.47 -10.75 19.67
CA LEU A 568 11.17 -9.36 20.04
C LEU A 568 10.87 -8.52 18.81
N VAL A 569 10.08 -7.47 19.01
CA VAL A 569 10.03 -6.33 18.09
C VAL A 569 10.45 -5.08 18.84
N GLU A 570 11.13 -4.15 18.16
CA GLU A 570 11.47 -2.84 18.73
C GLU A 570 10.50 -1.77 18.25
N TYR A 571 9.96 -0.99 19.19
CA TYR A 571 9.08 0.13 18.90
C TYR A 571 9.38 1.29 19.85
N PHE A 572 9.70 2.47 19.30
CA PHE A 572 10.15 3.63 20.07
C PHE A 572 11.31 3.35 21.03
N GLY A 573 12.23 2.45 20.64
CA GLY A 573 13.40 2.07 21.45
C GLY A 573 13.11 1.09 22.58
N GLU A 574 11.87 0.60 22.71
CA GLU A 574 11.50 -0.45 23.65
C GLU A 574 11.28 -1.79 22.96
N HIS A 575 11.53 -2.89 23.67
CA HIS A 575 11.38 -4.26 23.16
C HIS A 575 10.09 -4.90 23.66
N TYR A 576 9.27 -5.38 22.74
CA TYR A 576 8.02 -6.08 23.04
C TYR A 576 8.12 -7.54 22.62
N PRO A 577 7.72 -8.49 23.48
CA PRO A 577 7.74 -9.90 23.15
C PRO A 577 6.66 -10.25 22.14
N VAL A 578 7.05 -11.01 21.13
CA VAL A 578 6.15 -11.55 20.12
C VAL A 578 6.36 -13.05 19.98
N ARG A 579 5.29 -13.78 19.70
CA ARG A 579 5.32 -15.22 19.47
C ARG A 579 4.93 -15.55 18.04
N VAL A 580 5.65 -16.48 17.43
CA VAL A 580 5.30 -17.05 16.13
C VAL A 580 4.07 -17.94 16.29
N GLU A 581 2.94 -17.54 15.74
CA GLU A 581 1.66 -18.28 15.81
C GLU A 581 1.33 -18.99 14.49
N GLY A 582 1.92 -18.54 13.39
CA GLY A 582 1.73 -19.17 12.09
C GLY A 582 2.97 -19.04 11.20
N ILE A 583 3.29 -20.12 10.50
CA ILE A 583 4.32 -20.13 9.45
C ILE A 583 3.57 -20.18 8.11
N GLY A 584 3.90 -19.28 7.20
CA GLY A 584 3.20 -19.19 5.93
C GLY A 584 1.78 -18.64 6.09
N TYR A 585 0.88 -19.06 5.21
CA TYR A 585 -0.50 -18.61 5.11
C TYR A 585 -1.37 -19.40 6.10
N LYS A 586 -1.12 -19.18 7.39
CA LYS A 586 -1.85 -19.79 8.50
C LYS A 586 -2.67 -18.73 9.26
N PRO A 587 -4.00 -18.69 9.05
CA PRO A 587 -4.90 -17.79 9.77
C PRO A 587 -4.91 -18.03 11.29
N LEU A 588 -5.05 -16.97 12.08
CA LEU A 588 -5.36 -17.07 13.51
C LEU A 588 -6.85 -17.26 13.75
N TYR A 589 -7.67 -16.62 12.91
CA TYR A 589 -9.11 -16.73 12.90
C TYR A 589 -9.57 -17.70 11.80
N ASP A 590 -10.43 -18.66 12.16
CA ASP A 590 -10.91 -19.69 11.23
C ASP A 590 -9.73 -20.38 10.50
N PRO A 591 -8.87 -21.12 11.25
CA PRO A 591 -7.62 -21.69 10.72
C PRO A 591 -7.86 -22.71 9.61
N GLU A 592 -9.03 -23.35 9.58
CA GLU A 592 -9.43 -24.29 8.52
C GLU A 592 -10.03 -23.59 7.29
N ASN A 593 -10.19 -22.26 7.35
CA ASN A 593 -10.72 -21.41 6.30
C ASN A 593 -12.11 -21.86 5.78
N LEU A 594 -12.97 -22.26 6.71
CA LEU A 594 -14.31 -22.79 6.41
C LEU A 594 -15.33 -21.69 6.20
N LYS A 595 -15.23 -20.57 6.93
CA LYS A 595 -16.22 -19.49 6.89
C LYS A 595 -16.40 -18.86 5.50
N PRO A 596 -15.36 -18.55 4.71
CA PRO A 596 -15.56 -18.05 3.34
C PRO A 596 -16.31 -19.03 2.43
N ARG A 597 -16.27 -20.32 2.75
CA ARG A 597 -16.88 -21.41 1.96
C ARG A 597 -18.27 -21.81 2.46
N SER A 598 -18.68 -21.32 3.64
CA SER A 598 -19.96 -21.62 4.27
C SER A 598 -21.12 -20.78 3.76
#